data_AF-A0AAD5J3G8-F1
#
_entry.id   AF-A0AAD5J3G8-F1
#
_cell.length_a   1.000
_cell.length_b   1.000
_cell.length_c   1.000
_cell.angle_alpha   90.00
_cell.angle_beta   90.00
_cell.angle_gamma   90.00
#
_symmetry.space_group_name_H-M   'P 1'
#
loop_
_entity.id
_entity.type
_entity.pdbx_description
1 polymer ?
#
loop_
_entity_poly.entity_id
_entity_poly.type
_entity_poly.pdbx_seq_one_letter_code
_entity_poly.pdbx_strand_id
1 'polypeptide(L)'
;MAGCADLKYFNLTRADILDQEFHNLISKLPLLEKLILKDCVQERVSLSSNRLRELQVLHCDRLREIDIDVPSLLTFSYVFDDNPASSINVPKPCSWKVGFSLGCQRYEVLTCFDSLNFFLKLPYEIEDISISIFIQATDSFNSDKLKKKKWLSLPREVGNLTIEVLAIPLSNYAALLDYLLWICYPRILSMKTHAGQSSIKFIRWLYEKMMKRDAKCCDCHRIKCWQHYLKDFKIECFVPLKDTKPLHIDNLMAALSNLPLGTI
;
A
#
# COMPACT_ATOMS: atom_id res chain seq x y z
N MET A 1 -20.33 -35.89 1.36
CA MET A 1 -18.88 -35.60 1.47
C MET A 1 -18.68 -34.86 2.78
N ALA A 2 -17.94 -35.45 3.72
CA ALA A 2 -17.67 -34.84 5.01
C ALA A 2 -16.88 -33.54 4.78
N GLY A 3 -17.48 -32.40 5.13
CA GLY A 3 -16.81 -31.11 5.01
C GLY A 3 -15.62 -31.03 5.97
N CYS A 4 -14.58 -30.31 5.58
CA CYS A 4 -13.40 -30.04 6.41
C CYS A 4 -13.76 -29.05 7.56
N ALA A 5 -14.58 -29.51 8.51
CA ALA A 5 -15.20 -28.66 9.52
C ALA A 5 -14.20 -27.97 10.46
N ASP A 6 -13.02 -28.57 10.67
CA ASP A 6 -11.95 -28.06 11.54
C ASP A 6 -10.94 -27.15 10.82
N LEU A 7 -11.17 -26.85 9.54
CA LEU A 7 -10.25 -26.04 8.76
C LEU A 7 -10.30 -24.57 9.20
N LYS A 8 -9.18 -24.09 9.77
CA LYS A 8 -9.00 -22.70 10.21
C LYS A 8 -8.34 -21.81 9.17
N TYR A 9 -7.58 -22.40 8.26
CA TYR A 9 -6.84 -21.68 7.22
C TYR A 9 -7.21 -22.23 5.86
N PHE A 10 -7.63 -21.35 4.97
CA PHE A 10 -7.97 -21.71 3.60
C PHE A 10 -7.32 -20.74 2.62
N ASN A 11 -6.56 -21.28 1.67
CA ASN A 11 -5.91 -20.51 0.62
C ASN A 11 -6.38 -21.03 -0.73
N LEU A 12 -7.04 -20.15 -1.47
CA LEU A 12 -7.52 -20.40 -2.80
C LEU A 12 -6.63 -19.63 -3.79
N THR A 13 -5.98 -20.35 -4.70
CA THR A 13 -5.05 -19.76 -5.66
C THR A 13 -5.41 -20.18 -7.08
N ARG A 14 -5.52 -19.22 -8.01
CA ARG A 14 -5.85 -19.46 -9.43
C ARG A 14 -7.12 -20.29 -9.64
N ALA A 15 -8.13 -20.00 -8.83
CA ALA A 15 -9.38 -20.74 -8.86
C ALA A 15 -10.43 -20.00 -9.70
N ASP A 16 -11.04 -20.74 -10.62
CA ASP A 16 -12.20 -20.31 -11.41
C ASP A 16 -13.45 -20.90 -10.77
N ILE A 17 -13.91 -20.25 -9.69
CA ILE A 17 -15.08 -20.68 -8.92
C ILE A 17 -16.12 -19.60 -9.06
N LEU A 18 -17.32 -19.95 -9.52
CA LEU A 18 -18.43 -19.00 -9.62
C LEU A 18 -18.82 -18.49 -8.23
N ASP A 19 -19.35 -17.27 -8.13
CA ASP A 19 -19.71 -16.64 -6.85
C ASP A 19 -20.57 -17.58 -5.95
N GLN A 20 -21.55 -18.28 -6.53
CA GLN A 20 -22.41 -19.21 -5.79
C GLN A 20 -21.66 -20.43 -5.25
N GLU A 21 -20.70 -20.96 -6.00
CA GLU A 21 -19.87 -22.08 -5.60
C GLU A 21 -18.88 -21.68 -4.49
N PHE A 22 -18.38 -20.44 -4.55
CA PHE A 22 -17.53 -19.86 -3.52
C PHE A 22 -18.28 -19.75 -2.20
N HIS A 23 -19.50 -19.19 -2.20
CA HIS A 23 -20.35 -19.14 -1.01
C HIS A 23 -20.63 -20.52 -0.42
N ASN A 24 -20.94 -21.51 -1.28
CA ASN A 24 -21.18 -22.88 -0.87
C ASN A 24 -19.94 -23.58 -0.30
N LEU A 25 -18.75 -23.17 -0.73
CA LEU A 25 -17.48 -23.68 -0.21
C LEU A 25 -17.18 -23.09 1.16
N ILE A 26 -17.28 -21.78 1.31
CA ILE A 26 -17.02 -21.08 2.57
C ILE A 26 -18.02 -21.48 3.66
N SER A 27 -19.30 -21.69 3.31
CA SER A 27 -20.32 -22.12 4.29
C SER A 27 -20.05 -23.50 4.91
N LYS A 28 -19.24 -24.34 4.25
CA LYS A 28 -18.80 -25.65 4.77
C LYS A 28 -17.59 -25.56 5.71
N LEU A 29 -17.05 -24.37 5.93
CA LEU A 29 -15.85 -24.11 6.74
C LEU A 29 -16.19 -23.21 7.95
N PRO A 30 -17.01 -23.70 8.92
CA PRO A 30 -17.54 -22.86 10.00
C PRO A 30 -16.48 -22.37 10.99
N LEU A 31 -15.30 -22.98 11.02
CA LEU A 31 -14.19 -22.64 11.91
C LEU A 31 -13.09 -21.82 11.20
N LEU A 32 -13.34 -21.32 10.00
CA LEU A 32 -12.35 -20.58 9.22
C LEU A 32 -11.97 -19.26 9.91
N GLU A 33 -10.69 -19.14 10.26
CA GLU A 33 -10.11 -17.95 10.90
C GLU A 33 -9.30 -17.11 9.90
N LYS A 34 -8.76 -17.73 8.84
CA LYS A 34 -7.95 -17.05 7.82
C LYS A 34 -8.28 -17.52 6.42
N LEU A 35 -8.57 -16.58 5.53
CA LEU A 35 -8.88 -16.81 4.12
C LEU A 35 -7.93 -16.00 3.23
N ILE A 36 -7.33 -16.68 2.25
CA ILE A 36 -6.54 -16.04 1.20
C ILE A 36 -7.17 -16.39 -0.15
N LEU A 37 -7.48 -15.35 -0.93
CA LEU A 37 -7.89 -15.44 -2.33
C LEU A 37 -6.75 -14.86 -3.15
N LYS A 38 -6.17 -15.65 -4.04
CA LYS A 38 -5.03 -15.24 -4.86
C LYS A 38 -5.24 -15.57 -6.33
N ASP A 39 -5.02 -14.62 -7.23
CA ASP A 39 -5.15 -14.81 -8.68
C ASP A 39 -6.51 -15.42 -9.09
N CYS A 40 -7.58 -15.11 -8.34
CA CYS A 40 -8.90 -15.69 -8.59
C CYS A 40 -9.73 -14.76 -9.49
N VAL A 41 -10.66 -15.34 -10.25
CA VAL A 41 -11.34 -14.65 -11.36
C VAL A 41 -12.76 -14.21 -11.05
N GLN A 42 -13.21 -14.32 -9.79
CA GLN A 42 -14.53 -13.87 -9.37
C GLN A 42 -14.71 -12.37 -9.58
N GLU A 43 -15.92 -11.97 -9.96
CA GLU A 43 -16.29 -10.56 -10.02
C GLU A 43 -16.77 -10.03 -8.67
N ARG A 44 -17.24 -10.90 -7.78
CA ARG A 44 -17.76 -10.52 -6.47
C ARG A 44 -17.23 -11.42 -5.37
N VAL A 45 -16.86 -10.80 -4.25
CA VAL A 45 -16.54 -11.51 -3.01
C VAL A 45 -17.52 -11.01 -1.97
N SER A 46 -18.52 -11.82 -1.64
CA SER A 46 -19.38 -11.60 -0.48
C SER A 46 -19.07 -12.64 0.59
N LEU A 47 -18.87 -12.19 1.83
CA LEU A 47 -18.44 -13.06 2.93
C LEU A 47 -19.17 -12.67 4.20
N SER A 48 -19.84 -13.61 4.86
CA SER A 48 -20.36 -13.44 6.21
C SER A 48 -19.75 -14.49 7.14
N SER A 49 -19.13 -14.05 8.23
CA SER A 49 -18.48 -14.95 9.20
C SER A 49 -18.30 -14.27 10.55
N ASN A 50 -18.54 -15.02 11.62
CA ASN A 50 -18.32 -14.56 12.99
C ASN A 50 -16.97 -15.02 13.57
N ARG A 51 -16.15 -15.74 12.77
CA ARG A 51 -14.87 -16.30 13.21
C ARG A 51 -13.70 -15.89 12.34
N LEU A 52 -13.93 -15.41 11.13
CA LEU A 52 -12.87 -15.01 10.23
C LEU A 52 -12.18 -13.77 10.83
N ARG A 53 -10.86 -13.87 11.01
CA ARG A 53 -10.00 -12.85 11.61
C ARG A 53 -9.08 -12.22 10.58
N GLU A 54 -8.71 -12.95 9.54
CA GLU A 54 -7.82 -12.47 8.49
C GLU A 54 -8.37 -12.81 7.10
N LEU A 55 -8.46 -11.78 6.25
CA LEU A 55 -8.81 -11.91 4.84
C LEU A 55 -7.74 -11.25 3.97
N GLN A 56 -7.24 -12.00 3.00
CA GLN A 56 -6.36 -11.47 1.97
C GLN A 56 -6.96 -11.72 0.60
N VAL A 57 -7.02 -10.68 -0.22
CA VAL A 57 -7.45 -10.73 -1.62
C VAL A 57 -6.31 -10.19 -2.46
N LEU A 58 -5.69 -11.04 -3.28
CA LEU A 58 -4.42 -10.79 -3.92
C LEU A 58 -4.52 -11.01 -5.43
N HIS A 59 -4.26 -10.00 -6.25
CA HIS A 59 -4.20 -10.08 -7.71
C HIS A 59 -5.49 -10.65 -8.34
N CYS A 60 -6.66 -10.30 -7.78
CA CYS A 60 -7.96 -10.67 -8.33
C CYS A 60 -8.49 -9.57 -9.26
N ASP A 61 -7.97 -9.50 -10.49
CA ASP A 61 -8.16 -8.32 -11.38
C ASP A 61 -9.57 -8.15 -11.95
N ARG A 62 -10.43 -9.17 -11.89
CA ARG A 62 -11.83 -9.10 -12.33
C ARG A 62 -12.78 -8.64 -11.22
N LEU A 63 -12.27 -8.50 -10.00
CA LEU A 63 -13.07 -8.19 -8.84
C LEU A 63 -13.64 -6.77 -8.90
N ARG A 64 -14.97 -6.67 -8.91
CA ARG A 64 -15.71 -5.41 -8.96
C ARG A 64 -16.30 -5.03 -7.61
N GLU A 65 -16.66 -6.02 -6.82
CA GLU A 65 -17.42 -5.82 -5.59
C GLU A 65 -16.87 -6.70 -4.46
N ILE A 66 -16.60 -6.06 -3.32
CA ILE A 66 -16.23 -6.72 -2.07
C ILE A 66 -17.27 -6.32 -1.04
N ASP A 67 -18.04 -7.29 -0.55
CA ASP A 67 -19.06 -7.09 0.49
C ASP A 67 -18.81 -8.08 1.63
N ILE A 68 -18.06 -7.61 2.61
CA ILE A 68 -17.67 -8.41 3.76
C ILE A 68 -18.62 -8.01 4.89
N ASP A 69 -19.23 -8.97 5.56
CA ASP A 69 -19.99 -8.86 6.81
C ASP A 69 -19.34 -9.78 7.86
N VAL A 70 -18.13 -9.40 8.28
CA VAL A 70 -17.28 -10.15 9.20
C VAL A 70 -16.90 -9.26 10.38
N PRO A 71 -17.72 -9.19 11.44
CA PRO A 71 -17.44 -8.34 12.61
C PRO A 71 -16.21 -8.80 13.40
N SER A 72 -15.77 -10.05 13.24
CA SER A 72 -14.57 -10.60 13.89
C SER A 72 -13.26 -10.31 13.15
N LEU A 73 -13.31 -9.58 12.03
CA LEU A 73 -12.16 -9.36 11.17
C LEU A 73 -11.16 -8.40 11.81
N LEU A 74 -9.91 -8.84 11.94
CA LEU A 74 -8.80 -8.06 12.50
C LEU A 74 -7.92 -7.47 11.40
N THR A 75 -7.70 -8.22 10.32
CA THR A 75 -6.79 -7.82 9.25
C THR A 75 -7.43 -8.04 7.88
N PHE A 76 -7.36 -7.03 7.03
CA PHE A 76 -7.80 -7.10 5.63
C PHE A 76 -6.69 -6.61 4.70
N SER A 77 -6.24 -7.46 3.78
CA SER A 77 -5.26 -7.07 2.77
C SER A 77 -5.88 -7.18 1.38
N TYR A 78 -5.74 -6.13 0.58
CA TYR A 78 -6.21 -6.09 -0.80
C TYR A 78 -5.10 -5.63 -1.74
N VAL A 79 -4.58 -6.56 -2.54
CA VAL A 79 -3.53 -6.32 -3.52
C VAL A 79 -4.12 -6.46 -4.91
N PHE A 80 -3.86 -5.48 -5.78
CA PHE A 80 -4.36 -5.46 -7.15
C PHE A 80 -3.30 -4.80 -8.06
N ASP A 81 -3.31 -5.16 -9.34
CA ASP A 81 -2.36 -4.58 -10.28
C ASP A 81 -2.94 -3.31 -10.92
N ASP A 82 -4.14 -3.39 -11.50
CA ASP A 82 -4.65 -2.31 -12.37
C ASP A 82 -5.92 -1.64 -11.83
N ASN A 83 -7.01 -2.40 -11.74
CA ASN A 83 -8.33 -1.88 -11.41
C ASN A 83 -8.77 -2.38 -10.04
N PRO A 84 -8.93 -1.50 -9.05
CA PRO A 84 -9.52 -1.90 -7.79
C PRO A 84 -11.01 -2.20 -7.98
N ALA A 85 -11.55 -2.99 -7.06
CA ALA A 85 -12.99 -3.15 -6.90
C ALA A 85 -13.66 -1.78 -6.78
N SER A 86 -14.70 -1.55 -7.57
CA SER A 86 -15.43 -0.28 -7.62
C SER A 86 -16.30 -0.06 -6.38
N SER A 87 -16.66 -1.13 -5.68
CA SER A 87 -17.40 -1.11 -4.43
C SER A 87 -16.72 -1.99 -3.39
N ILE A 88 -16.44 -1.43 -2.22
CA ILE A 88 -15.85 -2.13 -1.08
C ILE A 88 -16.66 -1.75 0.15
N ASN A 89 -17.46 -2.71 0.63
CA ASN A 89 -18.23 -2.62 1.86
C ASN A 89 -17.67 -3.63 2.87
N VAL A 90 -17.35 -3.15 4.06
CA VAL A 90 -16.75 -3.93 5.14
C VAL A 90 -17.29 -3.34 6.47
N PRO A 91 -17.72 -4.13 7.48
CA PRO A 91 -18.46 -3.66 8.65
C PRO A 91 -17.62 -2.86 9.66
N LYS A 92 -18.28 -2.02 10.46
CA LYS A 92 -17.66 -1.18 11.50
C LYS A 92 -17.37 -1.97 12.80
N PRO A 93 -16.48 -1.51 13.71
CA PRO A 93 -15.03 -1.46 13.56
C PRO A 93 -14.30 -2.37 14.58
N CYS A 94 -13.15 -2.91 14.20
CA CYS A 94 -12.07 -3.35 15.11
C CYS A 94 -10.73 -3.22 14.35
N SER A 95 -9.93 -2.19 14.65
CA SER A 95 -8.50 -2.07 14.34
C SER A 95 -8.03 -2.65 12.99
N TRP A 96 -8.59 -2.17 11.88
CA TRP A 96 -8.13 -2.64 10.58
C TRP A 96 -6.74 -2.11 10.27
N LYS A 97 -5.88 -3.04 9.85
CA LYS A 97 -4.72 -2.74 9.03
C LYS A 97 -5.11 -3.08 7.60
N VAL A 98 -5.51 -2.07 6.84
CA VAL A 98 -5.81 -2.28 5.42
C VAL A 98 -4.53 -2.15 4.62
N GLY A 99 -4.06 -3.27 4.09
CA GLY A 99 -2.90 -3.34 3.22
C GLY A 99 -3.29 -3.19 1.76
N PHE A 100 -2.88 -2.12 1.09
CA PHE A 100 -2.98 -2.01 -0.36
C PHE A 100 -1.63 -2.28 -1.00
N SER A 101 -1.54 -3.08 -2.06
CA SER A 101 -0.34 -3.13 -2.89
C SER A 101 -0.73 -2.81 -4.32
N LEU A 102 -0.16 -1.72 -4.86
CA LEU A 102 -0.44 -1.26 -6.23
C LEU A 102 0.74 -1.62 -7.13
N GLY A 103 0.51 -2.43 -8.16
CA GLY A 103 1.52 -2.84 -9.14
C GLY A 103 1.50 -2.00 -10.42
N CYS A 104 2.35 -0.98 -10.54
CA CYS A 104 2.47 -0.23 -11.79
C CYS A 104 3.39 -0.96 -12.79
N GLN A 105 2.88 -1.96 -13.50
CA GLN A 105 3.68 -2.76 -14.44
C GLN A 105 3.40 -2.47 -15.93
N ARG A 106 2.20 -1.98 -16.29
CA ARG A 106 1.74 -1.88 -17.70
C ARG A 106 0.98 -0.60 -18.11
N TYR A 107 0.48 0.20 -17.15
CA TYR A 107 -0.41 1.34 -17.41
C TYR A 107 0.24 2.71 -17.17
N GLU A 108 -0.43 3.79 -17.61
CA GLU A 108 -0.10 5.15 -17.20
C GLU A 108 -0.17 5.26 -15.68
N VAL A 109 0.93 5.63 -15.02
CA VAL A 109 1.04 5.83 -13.55
C VAL A 109 -0.12 6.65 -12.95
N LEU A 110 -0.78 7.47 -13.76
CA LEU A 110 -1.96 8.24 -13.41
C LEU A 110 -3.17 7.39 -12.96
N THR A 111 -3.37 6.19 -13.51
CA THR A 111 -4.49 5.31 -13.12
C THR A 111 -4.27 4.75 -11.72
N CYS A 112 -3.05 4.32 -11.40
CA CYS A 112 -2.64 3.91 -10.06
C CYS A 112 -2.93 5.01 -9.02
N PHE A 113 -2.64 6.26 -9.39
CA PHE A 113 -2.92 7.42 -8.55
C PHE A 113 -4.42 7.71 -8.36
N ASP A 114 -5.25 7.47 -9.38
CA ASP A 114 -6.70 7.57 -9.24
C ASP A 114 -7.26 6.46 -8.34
N SER A 115 -6.73 5.23 -8.46
CA SER A 115 -7.03 4.11 -7.56
C SER A 115 -6.64 4.44 -6.12
N LEU A 116 -5.45 4.98 -5.90
CA LEU A 116 -4.98 5.39 -4.57
C LEU A 116 -5.88 6.48 -3.95
N ASN A 117 -6.26 7.49 -4.74
CA ASN A 117 -7.20 8.51 -4.32
C ASN A 117 -8.58 7.94 -3.95
N PHE A 118 -9.05 6.91 -4.65
CA PHE A 118 -10.28 6.21 -4.31
C PHE A 118 -10.19 5.58 -2.90
N PHE A 119 -9.08 4.90 -2.58
CA PHE A 119 -8.90 4.30 -1.24
C PHE A 119 -8.77 5.32 -0.12
N LEU A 120 -8.09 6.44 -0.38
CA LEU A 120 -7.98 7.50 0.62
C LEU A 120 -9.32 8.15 0.95
N LYS A 121 -10.28 8.12 0.01
CA LYS A 121 -11.67 8.60 0.22
C LYS A 121 -12.57 7.61 0.97
N LEU A 122 -12.10 6.39 1.26
CA LEU A 122 -12.84 5.49 2.13
C LEU A 122 -13.12 6.16 3.49
N PRO A 123 -14.19 5.80 4.20
CA PRO A 123 -14.58 6.48 5.43
C PRO A 123 -13.44 6.65 6.46
N TYR A 124 -13.46 7.77 7.20
CA TYR A 124 -12.45 8.13 8.22
C TYR A 124 -12.39 7.16 9.41
N GLU A 125 -13.34 6.25 9.53
CA GLU A 125 -13.46 5.28 10.64
C GLU A 125 -12.44 4.13 10.55
N ILE A 126 -11.62 4.06 9.49
CA ILE A 126 -10.49 3.11 9.39
C ILE A 126 -9.31 3.65 10.21
N GLU A 127 -8.95 2.95 11.29
CA GLU A 127 -7.92 3.35 12.26
C GLU A 127 -6.50 3.40 11.67
N ASP A 128 -6.12 2.43 10.82
CA ASP A 128 -4.79 2.36 10.24
C ASP A 128 -4.81 1.84 8.79
N ILE A 129 -4.38 2.70 7.86
CA ILE A 129 -4.16 2.32 6.47
C ILE A 129 -2.67 2.10 6.25
N SER A 130 -2.34 0.93 5.72
CA SER A 130 -1.00 0.56 5.29
C SER A 130 -0.96 0.47 3.76
N ILE A 131 -0.27 1.39 3.11
CA ILE A 131 -0.20 1.43 1.65
C ILE A 131 1.18 0.94 1.24
N SER A 132 1.25 -0.12 0.46
CA SER A 132 2.42 -0.58 -0.26
C SER A 132 2.28 -0.19 -1.73
N ILE A 133 3.32 0.39 -2.31
CA ILE A 133 3.29 0.77 -3.74
C ILE A 133 4.47 0.12 -4.40
N PHE A 134 4.21 -0.71 -5.39
CA PHE A 134 5.21 -1.38 -6.19
C PHE A 134 5.26 -0.77 -7.58
N ILE A 135 6.38 -0.15 -7.93
CA ILE A 135 6.52 0.54 -9.20
C ILE A 135 7.65 -0.07 -10.00
N GLN A 136 7.32 -0.56 -11.19
CA GLN A 136 8.26 -1.10 -12.15
C GLN A 136 8.20 -0.22 -13.40
N ALA A 137 9.16 0.68 -13.58
CA ALA A 137 9.10 1.61 -14.70
C ALA A 137 9.54 0.96 -16.02
N THR A 138 8.65 1.04 -17.01
CA THR A 138 8.98 1.05 -18.43
C THR A 138 8.63 2.46 -18.97
N ASP A 139 9.56 3.39 -18.82
CA ASP A 139 9.77 4.58 -19.65
C ASP A 139 8.84 5.82 -19.60
N SER A 140 7.77 5.92 -18.79
CA SER A 140 6.91 7.13 -18.85
C SER A 140 6.27 7.66 -17.55
N PHE A 141 7.07 8.02 -16.55
CA PHE A 141 6.56 8.87 -15.45
C PHE A 141 6.55 10.34 -15.89
N ASN A 142 5.38 10.89 -16.27
CA ASN A 142 5.25 12.30 -16.64
C ASN A 142 4.86 13.15 -15.41
N SER A 143 5.85 13.77 -14.77
CA SER A 143 5.65 14.64 -13.60
C SER A 143 4.74 15.84 -13.87
N ASP A 144 4.67 16.31 -15.12
CA ASP A 144 3.93 17.54 -15.45
C ASP A 144 2.43 17.30 -15.58
N LYS A 145 2.02 16.08 -15.98
CA LYS A 145 0.60 15.66 -15.87
C LYS A 145 0.15 15.63 -14.40
N LEU A 146 1.03 15.19 -13.51
CA LEU A 146 0.76 15.07 -12.07
C LEU A 146 0.60 16.43 -11.40
N LYS A 147 1.48 17.38 -11.71
CA LYS A 147 1.41 18.78 -11.21
C LYS A 147 0.15 19.53 -11.65
N LYS A 148 -0.45 19.15 -12.79
CA LYS A 148 -1.64 19.80 -13.36
C LYS A 148 -2.95 19.36 -12.70
N LYS A 149 -3.02 18.19 -12.05
CA LYS A 149 -4.17 17.81 -11.22
C LYS A 149 -4.18 18.70 -9.98
N LYS A 150 -4.91 19.83 -10.05
CA LYS A 150 -5.18 20.68 -8.87
C LYS A 150 -5.76 19.81 -7.75
N TRP A 151 -5.12 19.87 -6.60
CA TRP A 151 -5.39 19.04 -5.42
C TRP A 151 -6.65 19.57 -4.71
N LEU A 152 -7.71 18.76 -4.70
CA LEU A 152 -9.05 19.18 -4.29
C LEU A 152 -9.43 18.72 -2.87
N SER A 153 -8.63 17.87 -2.22
CA SER A 153 -8.91 17.33 -0.89
C SER A 153 -7.74 17.49 0.07
N LEU A 154 -8.06 17.65 1.36
CA LEU A 154 -7.07 17.58 2.42
C LEU A 154 -6.44 16.19 2.46
N PRO A 155 -5.13 16.08 2.71
CA PRO A 155 -4.49 14.77 2.72
C PRO A 155 -4.93 13.98 3.95
N ARG A 156 -5.06 12.65 3.79
CA ARG A 156 -5.52 11.76 4.86
C ARG A 156 -4.34 11.20 5.65
N GLU A 157 -4.43 11.19 6.97
CA GLU A 157 -3.43 10.49 7.79
C GLU A 157 -3.50 8.98 7.57
N VAL A 158 -2.35 8.35 7.34
CA VAL A 158 -2.21 6.89 7.18
C VAL A 158 -1.13 6.40 8.15
N GLY A 159 -1.22 5.19 8.70
CA GLY A 159 -0.20 4.75 9.65
C GLY A 159 1.10 4.37 8.94
N ASN A 160 1.04 3.52 7.92
CA ASN A 160 2.22 3.08 7.19
C ASN A 160 2.10 3.36 5.68
N LEU A 161 3.13 3.97 5.10
CA LEU A 161 3.33 4.04 3.66
C LEU A 161 4.64 3.34 3.33
N THR A 162 4.56 2.18 2.70
CA THR A 162 5.70 1.43 2.13
C THR A 162 5.79 1.69 0.64
N ILE A 163 6.97 2.11 0.17
CA ILE A 163 7.21 2.34 -1.25
C ILE A 163 8.32 1.39 -1.69
N GLU A 164 8.02 0.53 -2.65
CA GLU A 164 8.93 -0.41 -3.29
C GLU A 164 9.10 -0.01 -4.75
N VAL A 165 10.32 0.29 -5.16
CA VAL A 165 10.57 0.81 -6.51
C VAL A 165 11.69 0.03 -7.19
N LEU A 166 11.35 -0.50 -8.35
CA LEU A 166 12.27 -1.15 -9.27
C LEU A 166 12.64 -0.18 -10.40
N ALA A 167 13.91 0.22 -10.42
CA ALA A 167 14.58 0.83 -11.58
C ALA A 167 13.96 2.14 -12.13
N ILE A 168 13.80 3.17 -11.28
CA ILE A 168 13.32 4.51 -11.71
C ILE A 168 14.45 5.57 -11.67
N PRO A 169 14.46 6.58 -12.57
CA PRO A 169 15.34 7.75 -12.43
C PRO A 169 15.02 8.61 -11.19
N LEU A 170 16.03 9.22 -10.56
CA LEU A 170 15.89 10.03 -9.33
C LEU A 170 14.82 11.14 -9.43
N SER A 171 14.66 11.78 -10.59
CA SER A 171 13.67 12.84 -10.82
C SER A 171 12.22 12.36 -10.64
N ASN A 172 11.95 11.13 -11.04
CA ASN A 172 10.60 10.57 -11.02
C ASN A 172 10.23 10.12 -9.61
N TYR A 173 11.21 9.66 -8.83
CA TYR A 173 11.02 9.41 -7.40
C TYR A 173 10.59 10.65 -6.63
N ALA A 174 11.22 11.80 -6.91
CA ALA A 174 10.89 13.04 -6.22
C ALA A 174 9.43 13.45 -6.45
N ALA A 175 8.98 13.42 -7.71
CA ALA A 175 7.62 13.76 -8.07
C ALA A 175 6.59 12.73 -7.56
N LEU A 176 6.94 11.44 -7.51
CA LEU A 176 6.13 10.40 -6.89
C LEU A 176 5.94 10.67 -5.39
N LEU A 177 7.04 10.87 -4.65
CA LEU A 177 6.97 11.14 -3.22
C LEU A 177 6.22 12.42 -2.91
N ASP A 178 6.48 13.50 -3.67
CA ASP A 178 5.74 14.74 -3.53
C ASP A 178 4.25 14.49 -3.71
N TYR A 179 3.84 13.66 -4.68
CA TYR A 179 2.44 13.30 -4.86
C TYR A 179 1.88 12.51 -3.68
N LEU A 180 2.56 11.44 -3.26
CA LEU A 180 2.08 10.55 -2.21
C LEU A 180 1.90 11.29 -0.89
N LEU A 181 2.90 12.09 -0.50
CA LEU A 181 2.85 12.89 0.72
C LEU A 181 1.85 14.04 0.64
N TRP A 182 1.37 14.39 -0.55
CA TRP A 182 0.34 15.40 -0.75
C TRP A 182 -1.08 14.83 -0.76
N ILE A 183 -1.27 13.53 -0.92
CA ILE A 183 -2.59 12.89 -0.78
C ILE A 183 -2.75 12.17 0.56
N CYS A 184 -1.64 11.80 1.20
CA CYS A 184 -1.65 11.20 2.54
C CYS A 184 -0.52 11.71 3.43
N TYR A 185 -0.75 11.68 4.75
CA TYR A 185 0.24 11.97 5.78
C TYR A 185 0.60 10.69 6.53
N PRO A 186 1.65 9.95 6.10
CA PRO A 186 2.05 8.74 6.78
C PRO A 186 2.69 9.03 8.14
N ARG A 187 2.32 8.26 9.18
CA ARG A 187 3.07 8.23 10.45
C ARG A 187 4.44 7.57 10.26
N ILE A 188 4.48 6.51 9.45
CA ILE A 188 5.67 5.74 9.13
C ILE A 188 5.82 5.69 7.61
N LEU A 189 6.91 6.26 7.10
CA LEU A 189 7.33 6.12 5.71
C LEU A 189 8.44 5.07 5.63
N SER A 190 8.13 3.94 5.02
CA SER A 190 9.08 2.86 4.74
C SER A 190 9.44 2.83 3.26
N MET A 191 10.71 2.60 2.95
CA MET A 191 11.16 2.46 1.57
C MET A 191 11.91 1.14 1.41
N LYS A 192 11.46 0.35 0.44
CA LYS A 192 12.17 -0.84 -0.03
C LYS A 192 12.89 -0.47 -1.30
N THR A 193 14.21 -0.58 -1.26
CA THR A 193 15.06 -0.23 -2.39
C THR A 193 15.92 -1.41 -2.75
N HIS A 194 15.93 -1.82 -4.02
CA HIS A 194 16.80 -2.91 -4.46
C HIS A 194 18.26 -2.45 -4.59
N ALA A 195 19.20 -3.39 -4.55
CA ALA A 195 20.63 -3.10 -4.52
C ALA A 195 21.11 -2.23 -5.70
N GLY A 196 21.77 -1.11 -5.39
CA GLY A 196 22.42 -0.26 -6.40
C GLY A 196 22.78 1.13 -5.90
N GLN A 197 23.70 1.80 -6.60
CA GLN A 197 24.09 3.19 -6.28
C GLN A 197 22.91 4.19 -6.39
N SER A 198 21.88 3.87 -7.17
CA SER A 198 20.65 4.66 -7.31
C SER A 198 19.88 4.76 -5.99
N SER A 199 19.74 3.65 -5.26
CA SER A 199 19.04 3.56 -3.99
C SER A 199 19.69 4.43 -2.91
N ILE A 200 21.02 4.40 -2.81
CA ILE A 200 21.78 5.25 -1.87
C ILE A 200 21.64 6.74 -2.22
N LYS A 201 21.70 7.09 -3.52
CA LYS A 201 21.50 8.49 -3.97
C LYS A 201 20.10 8.98 -3.62
N PHE A 202 19.09 8.13 -3.76
CA PHE A 202 17.72 8.45 -3.42
C PHE A 202 17.49 8.64 -1.91
N ILE A 203 17.99 7.73 -1.07
CA ILE A 203 17.88 7.87 0.39
C ILE A 203 18.54 9.18 0.86
N ARG A 204 19.74 9.50 0.33
CA ARG A 204 20.41 10.76 0.61
C ARG A 204 19.61 11.97 0.14
N TRP A 205 19.07 11.94 -1.07
CA TRP A 205 18.22 13.01 -1.58
C TRP A 205 16.99 13.21 -0.68
N LEU A 206 16.31 12.14 -0.28
CA LEU A 206 15.14 12.22 0.59
C LEU A 206 15.52 12.79 1.96
N TYR A 207 16.62 12.31 2.55
CA TYR A 207 17.13 12.83 3.81
C TYR A 207 17.38 14.33 3.73
N GLU A 208 18.11 14.78 2.71
CA GLU A 208 18.38 16.20 2.50
C GLU A 208 17.08 16.99 2.28
N LYS A 209 16.11 16.43 1.56
CA LYS A 209 14.81 17.06 1.29
C LYS A 209 13.98 17.22 2.57
N MET A 210 14.01 16.24 3.45
CA MET A 210 13.31 16.24 4.75
C MET A 210 13.97 17.21 5.75
N MET A 211 15.31 17.33 5.70
CA MET A 211 16.09 18.26 6.53
C MET A 211 15.96 19.72 6.08
N LYS A 212 15.99 19.97 4.77
CA LYS A 212 15.88 21.31 4.18
C LYS A 212 14.40 21.72 4.08
N ARG A 213 13.74 21.89 5.24
CA ARG A 213 12.36 22.40 5.31
C ARG A 213 12.33 23.83 4.77
N ASP A 214 11.86 24.01 3.54
CA ASP A 214 11.72 25.33 2.97
C ASP A 214 10.34 25.89 3.30
N ALA A 215 10.30 26.84 4.24
CA ALA A 215 9.06 27.53 4.62
C ALA A 215 8.43 28.30 3.45
N LYS A 216 9.19 28.55 2.36
CA LYS A 216 8.75 29.24 1.14
C LYS A 216 8.51 28.29 -0.05
N CYS A 217 8.35 26.97 0.17
CA CYS A 217 8.22 25.98 -0.92
C CYS A 217 7.08 26.26 -1.93
N CYS A 218 6.01 26.95 -1.53
CA CYS A 218 4.85 27.20 -2.39
C CYS A 218 4.06 28.45 -2.01
N ASP A 219 3.56 29.18 -3.02
CA ASP A 219 2.67 30.34 -2.87
C ASP A 219 1.17 29.95 -2.73
N CYS A 220 0.87 28.68 -2.44
CA CYS A 220 -0.51 28.22 -2.34
C CYS A 220 -1.16 28.69 -1.02
N HIS A 221 -2.22 29.49 -1.11
CA HIS A 221 -2.87 30.11 0.04
C HIS A 221 -3.94 29.22 0.72
N ARG A 222 -4.35 28.10 0.10
CA ARG A 222 -5.43 27.22 0.61
C ARG A 222 -4.96 25.86 1.10
N ILE A 223 -4.18 25.15 0.30
CA ILE A 223 -3.60 23.84 0.64
C ILE A 223 -2.10 23.94 0.38
N LYS A 224 -1.30 23.83 1.42
CA LYS A 224 0.15 23.99 1.34
C LYS A 224 0.84 22.70 0.86
N CYS A 225 2.14 22.76 0.55
CA CYS A 225 2.89 21.55 0.20
C CYS A 225 3.04 20.65 1.44
N TRP A 226 3.27 19.34 1.24
CA TRP A 226 3.39 18.39 2.36
C TRP A 226 4.47 18.79 3.39
N GLN A 227 5.51 19.50 2.97
CA GLN A 227 6.58 20.00 3.86
C GLN A 227 6.06 21.00 4.90
N HIS A 228 4.99 21.75 4.61
CA HIS A 228 4.37 22.66 5.59
C HIS A 228 3.60 21.92 6.69
N TYR A 229 3.20 20.68 6.44
CA TYR A 229 2.47 19.84 7.39
C TYR A 229 3.40 18.87 8.13
N LEU A 230 4.64 18.68 7.64
CA LEU A 230 5.66 17.90 8.32
C LEU A 230 6.13 18.63 9.59
N LYS A 231 5.67 18.15 10.75
CA LYS A 231 6.07 18.69 12.07
C LYS A 231 7.47 18.23 12.46
N ASP A 232 7.69 16.92 12.46
CA ASP A 232 8.97 16.32 12.76
C ASP A 232 9.11 14.94 12.12
N PHE A 233 10.33 14.40 12.07
CA PHE A 233 10.58 13.04 11.64
C PHE A 233 11.77 12.42 12.39
N LYS A 234 11.67 11.11 12.64
CA LYS A 234 12.77 10.30 13.17
C LYS A 234 13.09 9.20 12.17
N ILE A 235 14.37 8.91 12.01
CA ILE A 235 14.84 7.76 11.23
C ILE A 235 15.07 6.64 12.24
N GLU A 236 14.26 5.58 12.17
CA GLU A 236 14.31 4.53 13.18
C GLU A 236 15.32 3.44 12.83
N CYS A 237 15.23 2.84 11.65
CA CYS A 237 16.00 1.63 11.34
C CYS A 237 16.27 1.46 9.83
N PHE A 238 17.42 0.86 9.51
CA PHE A 238 17.65 0.19 8.23
C PHE A 238 17.65 -1.32 8.47
N VAL A 239 16.81 -2.07 7.76
CA VAL A 239 16.78 -3.53 7.82
C VAL A 239 17.36 -4.08 6.52
N PRO A 240 18.56 -4.67 6.53
CA PRO A 240 19.09 -5.35 5.35
C PRO A 240 18.21 -6.55 4.98
N LEU A 241 17.95 -6.81 3.69
CA LEU A 241 17.10 -7.95 3.27
C LEU A 241 17.56 -9.32 3.81
N LYS A 242 18.86 -9.49 4.07
CA LYS A 242 19.46 -10.74 4.55
C LYS A 242 19.70 -10.78 6.06
N ASP A 243 19.45 -9.68 6.77
CA ASP A 243 19.72 -9.56 8.20
C ASP A 243 18.49 -8.99 8.90
N THR A 244 17.83 -9.79 9.74
CA THR A 244 16.59 -9.39 10.42
C THR A 244 16.82 -8.43 11.58
N LYS A 245 18.07 -8.05 11.86
CA LYS A 245 18.41 -7.10 12.92
C LYS A 245 18.45 -5.67 12.35
N PRO A 246 17.57 -4.77 12.81
CA PRO A 246 17.62 -3.38 12.41
C PRO A 246 18.93 -2.73 12.85
N LEU A 247 19.60 -2.04 11.93
CA LEU A 247 20.69 -1.14 12.26
C LEU A 247 20.08 0.14 12.83
N HIS A 248 20.44 0.49 14.07
CA HIS A 248 20.12 1.80 14.65
C HIS A 248 21.06 2.81 14.03
N ILE A 249 20.50 3.85 13.41
CA ILE A 249 21.28 4.76 12.60
C ILE A 249 21.25 6.15 13.24
N ASP A 250 22.21 6.39 14.12
CA ASP A 250 22.49 7.73 14.64
C ASP A 250 23.30 8.58 13.64
N ASN A 251 23.83 7.98 12.55
CA ASN A 251 24.61 8.66 11.51
C ASN A 251 24.38 8.06 10.10
N LEU A 252 23.15 8.16 9.57
CA LEU A 252 22.75 7.56 8.29
C LEU A 252 23.68 7.94 7.16
N MET A 253 24.05 9.21 7.11
CA MET A 253 24.90 9.76 6.06
C MET A 253 26.33 9.19 6.09
N ALA A 254 26.86 8.84 7.27
CA ALA A 254 28.17 8.20 7.40
C ALA A 254 28.10 6.69 7.13
N ALA A 255 26.99 6.05 7.49
CA ALA A 255 26.79 4.61 7.32
C ALA A 255 26.43 4.24 5.87
N LEU A 256 25.70 5.09 5.14
CA LEU A 256 25.23 4.82 3.76
C LEU A 256 26.35 4.46 2.79
N SER A 257 27.53 5.05 2.95
CA SER A 257 28.71 4.77 2.10
C SER A 257 29.41 3.45 2.45
N ASN A 258 29.15 2.92 3.65
CA ASN A 258 29.75 1.71 4.22
C ASN A 258 28.77 0.54 4.28
N LEU A 259 27.53 0.71 3.80
CA LEU A 259 26.57 -0.40 3.72
C LEU A 259 27.11 -1.45 2.74
N PRO A 260 27.11 -2.74 3.11
CA PRO A 260 27.66 -3.78 2.27
C PRO A 260 26.97 -3.80 0.90
N LEU A 261 27.77 -3.86 -0.18
CA LEU A 261 27.29 -4.14 -1.53
C LEU A 261 26.76 -5.58 -1.57
N GLY A 262 25.48 -5.75 -1.31
CA GLY A 262 24.78 -7.01 -1.37
C GLY A 262 23.35 -6.78 -1.84
N THR A 263 22.71 -7.84 -2.32
CA THR A 263 21.33 -7.80 -2.81
C THR A 263 20.38 -7.36 -1.68
N ILE A 264 20.04 -6.07 -1.66
CA ILE A 264 18.87 -5.44 -1.05
C ILE A 264 17.63 -5.72 -1.91
#